data_AF-A0A1G2ZXI9-F1
#
_entry.id   AF-A0A1G2ZXI9-F1
#
_cell.length_a   1.000
_cell.length_b   1.000
_cell.length_c   1.000
_cell.angle_alpha   90.00
_cell.angle_beta   90.00
_cell.angle_gamma   90.00
#
_symmetry.space_group_name_H-M   'P 1'
#
loop_
_entity.id
_entity.type
_entity.pdbx_description
1 polymer ?
#
loop_
_entity_poly.entity_id
_entity_poly.type
_entity_poly.pdbx_seq_one_letter_code
_entity_poly.pdbx_strand_id
1 'polypeptide(L)'
;MTVLLLVLAGFAGVDIEQSVRNLSSPDAKVREEAQERLEAVGEGAEEALIRAIPDLAGDGRIAVIDLLSAIGSEDALETIVVLALEESDKEVRAAARGALRSNRSGVVDILLDELHGLRDDGVEIEIIGLLGMLRSGEAVGYLAGALLSKNDLLREAATESLILIGMSRRSEVERALAGLSHIPPDAEEEIRSAFLDETVQSHLDGLITEEGSTGYFRGQFDEVKALGNPAARVLWEIATRPQFRFKIPPRTGEAHYRIVRNLAIRALGEVGDAAWKEKLLTIPRLPVFRTYSPEDFASLAHALYLRGERKYYEEMLKGLSRALATAKEQGRVDDHIQIAGTLSHLYSRVEDYRSTVKVLEELAASVESNGDLEGDPVLRTTYYNIACALAMMDRSEDALKSLRKALQAGYRDIEWIRMDKDLDGLRGHDGFERLLKEYFKGGGE
;
A
#
# COMPACT_ATOMS: atom_id res chain seq x y z
N MET A 1 30.76 23.92 28.37
CA MET A 1 30.45 23.99 29.82
C MET A 1 29.35 25.00 30.15
N THR A 2 29.20 26.10 29.40
CA THR A 2 28.22 27.16 29.70
C THR A 2 26.79 26.87 29.23
N VAL A 3 26.60 26.06 28.17
CA VAL A 3 25.25 25.64 27.71
C VAL A 3 24.64 24.57 28.62
N LEU A 4 25.45 23.66 29.17
CA LEU A 4 25.00 22.62 30.11
C LEU A 4 24.62 23.20 31.49
N LEU A 5 25.25 24.31 31.90
CA LEU A 5 24.93 25.02 33.15
C LEU A 5 23.68 25.93 33.03
N LEU A 6 23.33 26.38 31.83
CA LEU A 6 22.07 27.11 31.58
C LEU A 6 20.86 26.17 31.52
N VAL A 7 21.05 24.92 31.07
CA VAL A 7 20.02 23.88 31.15
C VAL A 7 19.76 23.50 32.62
N LEU A 8 20.79 23.31 33.43
CA LEU A 8 20.64 22.98 34.86
C LEU A 8 20.09 24.14 35.74
N ALA A 9 20.24 25.40 35.31
CA ALA A 9 19.70 26.56 36.04
C ALA A 9 18.21 26.85 35.74
N GLY A 10 17.65 26.28 34.66
CA GLY A 10 16.22 26.42 34.30
C GLY A 10 15.29 25.44 35.02
N PHE A 11 15.81 24.32 35.54
CA PHE A 11 15.01 23.28 36.19
C PHE A 11 14.76 23.51 37.69
N ALA A 12 15.50 24.42 38.33
CA ALA A 12 15.46 24.62 39.78
C ALA A 12 14.19 25.34 40.32
N GLY A 13 13.14 25.47 39.51
CA GLY A 13 11.90 26.16 39.89
C GLY A 13 10.63 25.63 39.25
N VAL A 14 10.68 24.50 38.53
CA VAL A 14 9.47 23.86 38.02
C VAL A 14 8.83 23.07 39.16
N ASP A 15 7.70 23.57 39.66
CA ASP A 15 6.87 22.85 40.63
C ASP A 15 6.12 21.74 39.88
N ILE A 16 6.75 20.56 39.79
CA ILE A 16 6.23 19.38 39.08
C ILE A 16 4.83 19.02 39.58
N GLU A 17 4.64 19.00 40.90
CA GLU A 17 3.36 18.68 41.55
C GLU A 17 2.27 19.67 41.17
N GLN A 18 2.59 20.97 41.13
CA GLN A 18 1.61 21.97 40.69
C GLN A 18 1.33 21.89 39.19
N SER A 19 2.34 21.63 38.36
CA SER A 19 2.14 21.44 36.92
C SER A 19 1.25 20.22 36.65
N VAL A 20 1.45 19.10 37.33
CA VAL A 20 0.59 17.91 37.20
C VAL A 20 -0.86 18.23 37.58
N ARG A 21 -1.10 18.95 38.69
CA ARG A 21 -2.45 19.41 39.06
C ARG A 21 -3.08 20.32 37.98
N ASN A 22 -2.28 21.18 37.38
CA ASN A 22 -2.73 22.13 36.36
C ASN A 22 -3.15 21.46 35.05
N LEU A 23 -2.76 20.20 34.79
CA LEU A 23 -3.23 19.44 33.63
C LEU A 23 -4.75 19.19 33.63
N SER A 24 -5.39 19.22 34.80
CA SER A 24 -6.86 19.14 34.93
C SER A 24 -7.54 20.52 35.02
N SER A 25 -6.82 21.62 34.77
CA SER A 25 -7.40 22.96 34.80
C SER A 25 -8.50 23.10 33.76
N PRO A 26 -9.63 23.77 34.04
CA PRO A 26 -10.63 24.10 33.02
C PRO A 26 -10.10 25.09 31.97
N ASP A 27 -9.07 25.88 32.31
CA ASP A 27 -8.43 26.82 31.40
C ASP A 27 -7.40 26.10 30.51
N ALA A 28 -7.65 26.09 29.21
CA ALA A 28 -6.78 25.44 28.21
C ALA A 28 -5.35 26.00 28.22
N LYS A 29 -5.18 27.31 28.45
CA LYS A 29 -3.85 27.93 28.49
C LYS A 29 -3.05 27.43 29.69
N VAL A 30 -3.71 27.23 30.82
CA VAL A 30 -3.07 26.68 32.02
C VAL A 30 -2.65 25.22 31.82
N ARG A 31 -3.44 24.44 31.07
CA ARG A 31 -3.07 23.06 30.70
C ARG A 31 -1.86 23.04 29.77
N GLU A 32 -1.85 23.88 28.73
CA GLU A 32 -0.74 23.98 27.77
C GLU A 32 0.57 24.39 28.46
N GLU A 33 0.55 25.43 29.30
CA GLU A 33 1.73 25.86 30.06
C GLU A 33 2.23 24.77 31.04
N ALA A 34 1.32 23.96 31.60
CA ALA A 34 1.68 22.86 32.47
C ALA A 34 2.34 21.71 31.68
N GLN A 35 1.80 21.38 30.51
CA GLN A 35 2.35 20.39 29.61
C GLN A 35 3.76 20.78 29.16
N GLU A 36 3.96 22.01 28.65
CA GLU A 36 5.29 22.49 28.23
C GLU A 36 6.34 22.40 29.34
N ARG A 37 5.96 22.71 30.58
CA ARG A 37 6.85 22.59 31.74
C ARG A 37 7.23 21.15 32.04
N LEU A 38 6.26 20.23 31.97
CA LEU A 38 6.49 18.81 32.24
C LEU A 38 7.29 18.14 31.12
N GLU A 39 7.02 18.50 29.86
CA GLU A 39 7.84 18.09 28.71
C GLU A 39 9.29 18.54 28.86
N ALA A 40 9.51 19.78 29.30
CA ALA A 40 10.85 20.28 29.55
C ALA A 40 11.58 19.45 30.64
N VAL A 41 10.86 19.04 31.69
CA VAL A 41 11.42 18.23 32.79
C VAL A 41 11.79 16.80 32.32
N GLY A 42 11.01 16.22 31.40
CA GLY A 42 11.26 14.90 30.85
C GLY A 42 11.17 13.78 31.90
N GLU A 43 12.09 12.82 31.86
CA GLU A 43 12.16 11.65 32.77
C GLU A 43 12.04 12.02 34.27
N GLY A 44 12.51 13.21 34.67
CA GLY A 44 12.41 13.67 36.06
C GLY A 44 10.97 13.88 36.57
N ALA A 45 9.97 13.91 35.69
CA ALA A 45 8.56 14.04 36.04
C ALA A 45 7.82 12.69 36.12
N GLU A 46 8.44 11.59 35.69
CA GLU A 46 7.81 10.28 35.47
C GLU A 46 7.06 9.76 36.71
N GLU A 47 7.73 9.72 37.87
CA GLU A 47 7.13 9.23 39.11
C GLU A 47 5.90 10.05 39.53
N ALA A 48 5.99 11.37 39.39
CA ALA A 48 4.90 12.29 39.75
C ALA A 48 3.71 12.16 38.78
N LEU A 49 3.99 11.96 37.50
CA LEU A 49 2.99 11.73 36.46
C LEU A 49 2.25 10.42 36.70
N ILE A 50 2.96 9.29 36.86
CA ILE A 50 2.37 7.97 37.11
C ILE A 50 1.48 8.00 38.36
N ARG A 51 1.99 8.56 39.47
CA ARG A 51 1.25 8.64 40.74
C ARG A 51 -0.06 9.43 40.63
N ALA A 52 -0.11 10.45 39.77
CA ALA A 52 -1.26 11.34 39.69
C ALA A 52 -2.40 10.83 38.81
N ILE A 53 -2.16 9.87 37.90
CA ILE A 53 -3.16 9.33 36.96
C ILE A 53 -4.53 9.02 37.64
N PRO A 54 -4.59 8.31 38.78
CA PRO A 54 -5.88 7.93 39.38
C PRO A 54 -6.74 9.15 39.78
N ASP A 55 -6.10 10.25 40.17
CA ASP A 55 -6.77 11.43 40.74
C ASP A 55 -7.14 12.49 39.69
N LEU A 56 -6.68 12.35 38.45
CA LEU A 56 -6.93 13.31 37.37
C LEU A 56 -8.28 13.07 36.67
N ALA A 57 -8.87 14.15 36.16
CA ALA A 57 -10.01 14.08 35.24
C ALA A 57 -9.56 13.58 33.85
N GLY A 58 -10.52 13.22 32.98
CA GLY A 58 -10.25 12.64 31.64
C GLY A 58 -9.19 13.40 30.83
N ASP A 59 -9.39 14.71 30.62
CA ASP A 59 -8.42 15.57 29.92
C ASP A 59 -7.02 15.54 30.55
N GLY A 60 -6.96 15.54 31.89
CA GLY A 60 -5.70 15.47 32.63
C GLY A 60 -5.02 14.11 32.48
N ARG A 61 -5.78 13.01 32.51
CA ARG A 61 -5.25 11.65 32.27
C ARG A 61 -4.70 11.52 30.86
N ILE A 62 -5.41 12.03 29.84
CA ILE A 62 -4.94 12.03 28.45
C ILE A 62 -3.61 12.78 28.34
N ALA A 63 -3.51 13.99 28.90
CA ALA A 63 -2.27 14.75 28.87
C ALA A 63 -1.11 14.02 29.57
N VAL A 64 -1.36 13.35 30.70
CA VAL A 64 -0.35 12.53 31.38
C VAL A 64 0.08 11.32 30.55
N ILE A 65 -0.86 10.61 29.91
CA ILE A 65 -0.57 9.48 29.03
C ILE A 65 0.32 9.92 27.85
N ASP A 66 -0.01 11.06 27.22
CA ASP A 66 0.74 11.61 26.10
C ASP A 66 2.17 11.99 26.52
N LEU A 67 2.31 12.64 27.69
CA LEU A 67 3.61 12.98 28.28
C LEU A 67 4.46 11.73 28.55
N LEU A 68 3.91 10.73 29.23
CA LEU A 68 4.62 9.47 29.54
C LEU A 68 5.01 8.72 28.26
N SER A 69 4.15 8.75 27.23
CA SER A 69 4.46 8.18 25.92
C SER A 69 5.56 8.93 25.19
N ALA A 70 5.62 10.26 25.32
CA ALA A 70 6.67 11.08 24.71
C ALA A 70 8.03 10.93 25.42
N ILE A 71 7.99 10.71 26.74
CA ILE A 71 9.17 10.38 27.55
C ILE A 71 9.70 8.99 27.19
N GLY A 72 8.82 8.05 26.84
CA GLY A 72 9.18 6.64 26.64
C GLY A 72 9.33 5.90 27.97
N SER A 73 8.51 6.27 28.97
CA SER A 73 8.51 5.68 30.30
C SER A 73 8.16 4.20 30.26
N GLU A 74 9.12 3.34 30.61
CA GLU A 74 8.89 1.89 30.77
C GLU A 74 8.14 1.60 32.07
N ASP A 75 8.36 2.38 33.14
CA ASP A 75 7.70 2.20 34.44
C ASP A 75 6.19 2.50 34.38
N ALA A 76 5.75 3.32 33.42
CA ALA A 76 4.33 3.61 33.22
C ALA A 76 3.56 2.51 32.48
N LEU A 77 4.25 1.56 31.83
CA LEU A 77 3.59 0.64 30.88
C LEU A 77 2.50 -0.20 31.53
N GLU A 78 2.72 -0.74 32.74
CA GLU A 78 1.70 -1.49 33.48
C GLU A 78 0.45 -0.64 33.74
N THR A 79 0.65 0.62 34.16
CA THR A 79 -0.46 1.55 34.42
C THR A 79 -1.23 1.86 33.13
N ILE A 80 -0.53 2.08 32.03
CA ILE A 80 -1.15 2.37 30.72
C ILE A 80 -1.88 1.14 30.18
N VAL A 81 -1.37 -0.08 30.40
CA VAL A 81 -2.07 -1.33 30.04
C VAL A 81 -3.39 -1.45 30.79
N VAL A 82 -3.40 -1.21 32.10
CA VAL A 82 -4.63 -1.22 32.90
C VAL A 82 -5.64 -0.21 32.35
N LEU A 83 -5.22 1.02 32.03
CA LEU A 83 -6.09 2.02 31.40
C LEU A 83 -6.60 1.57 30.02
N ALA A 84 -5.76 0.92 29.22
CA ALA A 84 -6.16 0.46 27.88
C ALA A 84 -7.20 -0.67 27.90
N LEU A 85 -7.20 -1.48 28.97
CA LEU A 85 -8.11 -2.61 29.18
C LEU A 85 -9.40 -2.19 29.90
N GLU A 86 -9.29 -1.44 30.99
CA GLU A 86 -10.38 -1.29 31.97
C GLU A 86 -11.02 0.10 32.00
N GLU A 87 -10.42 1.11 31.36
CA GLU A 87 -10.90 2.49 31.49
C GLU A 87 -12.30 2.68 30.89
N SER A 88 -13.16 3.31 31.69
CA SER A 88 -14.56 3.61 31.39
C SER A 88 -14.70 4.78 30.42
N ASP A 89 -13.80 5.77 30.53
CA ASP A 89 -13.74 6.90 29.61
C ASP A 89 -13.13 6.45 28.27
N LYS A 90 -13.92 6.56 27.21
CA LYS A 90 -13.53 6.10 25.87
C LYS A 90 -12.35 6.88 25.30
N GLU A 91 -12.24 8.17 25.63
CA GLU A 91 -11.17 9.03 25.12
C GLU A 91 -9.85 8.72 25.83
N VAL A 92 -9.89 8.54 27.15
CA VAL A 92 -8.73 8.11 27.95
C VAL A 92 -8.25 6.73 27.52
N ARG A 93 -9.18 5.78 27.31
CA ARG A 93 -8.84 4.44 26.82
C ARG A 93 -8.22 4.48 25.42
N ALA A 94 -8.70 5.35 24.54
CA ALA A 94 -8.14 5.53 23.21
C ALA A 94 -6.73 6.14 23.26
N ALA A 95 -6.50 7.12 24.14
CA ALA A 95 -5.18 7.70 24.38
C ALA A 95 -4.19 6.65 24.89
N ALA A 96 -4.58 5.84 25.89
CA ALA A 96 -3.77 4.74 26.41
C ALA A 96 -3.37 3.75 25.29
N ARG A 97 -4.34 3.31 24.47
CA ARG A 97 -4.06 2.44 23.31
C ARG A 97 -3.12 3.08 22.28
N GLY A 98 -3.25 4.40 22.07
CA GLY A 98 -2.34 5.19 21.25
C GLY A 98 -0.91 5.15 21.77
N ALA A 99 -0.72 5.40 23.07
CA ALA A 99 0.59 5.37 23.73
C ALA A 99 1.26 3.99 23.66
N LEU A 100 0.51 2.90 23.88
CA LEU A 100 1.04 1.53 23.78
C LEU A 100 1.55 1.20 22.37
N ARG A 101 0.89 1.71 21.31
CA ARG A 101 1.35 1.48 19.92
C ARG A 101 2.71 2.11 19.61
N SER A 102 3.07 3.17 20.33
CA SER A 102 4.38 3.84 20.22
C SER A 102 5.48 3.10 20.98
N ASN A 103 5.13 2.32 22.01
CA ASN A 103 6.06 1.64 22.92
C ASN A 103 5.92 0.11 22.88
N ARG A 104 6.05 -0.50 21.70
CA ARG A 104 5.58 -1.88 21.48
C ARG A 104 6.34 -2.97 22.22
N SER A 105 7.66 -2.84 22.40
CA SER A 105 8.51 -3.95 22.86
C SER A 105 8.21 -4.37 24.30
N GLY A 106 8.10 -3.43 25.24
CA GLY A 106 7.81 -3.76 26.65
C GLY A 106 6.36 -4.17 26.91
N VAL A 107 5.43 -3.73 26.06
CA VAL A 107 3.99 -3.97 26.27
C VAL A 107 3.59 -5.40 25.95
N VAL A 108 4.21 -6.02 24.94
CA VAL A 108 3.85 -7.39 24.53
C VAL A 108 4.13 -8.39 25.64
N ASP A 109 5.28 -8.30 26.32
CA ASP A 109 5.62 -9.19 27.43
C ASP A 109 4.62 -9.06 28.58
N ILE A 110 4.28 -7.84 28.98
CA ILE A 110 3.27 -7.57 30.03
C ILE A 110 1.93 -8.21 29.67
N LEU A 111 1.47 -8.04 28.42
CA LEU A 111 0.19 -8.59 27.97
C LEU A 111 0.20 -10.12 27.91
N LEU A 112 1.31 -10.74 27.50
CA LEU A 112 1.45 -12.20 27.47
C LEU A 112 1.49 -12.80 28.88
N ASP A 113 2.17 -12.14 29.82
CA ASP A 113 2.22 -12.55 31.22
C ASP A 113 0.83 -12.46 31.88
N GLU A 114 0.06 -11.41 31.59
CA GLU A 114 -1.31 -11.25 32.09
C GLU A 114 -2.22 -12.41 31.61
N LEU A 115 -2.10 -12.84 30.36
CA LEU A 115 -2.84 -13.99 29.80
C LEU A 115 -2.57 -15.30 30.56
N HIS A 116 -1.35 -15.51 31.07
CA HIS A 116 -1.02 -16.74 31.79
C HIS A 116 -1.71 -16.86 33.16
N GLY A 117 -2.14 -15.74 33.74
CA GLY A 117 -2.82 -15.68 35.04
C GLY A 117 -4.36 -15.63 34.96
N LEU A 118 -4.91 -15.45 33.76
CA LEU A 118 -6.29 -15.02 33.55
C LEU A 118 -7.33 -16.16 33.68
N ARG A 119 -8.51 -15.77 34.16
CA ARG A 119 -9.73 -16.61 34.23
C ARG A 119 -10.98 -15.89 33.74
N ASP A 120 -10.85 -14.62 33.34
CA ASP A 120 -11.95 -13.78 32.89
C ASP A 120 -11.87 -13.61 31.38
N ASP A 121 -12.84 -14.21 30.68
CA ASP A 121 -12.91 -14.18 29.22
C ASP A 121 -13.02 -12.74 28.66
N GLY A 122 -13.59 -11.80 29.41
CA GLY A 122 -13.75 -10.40 28.98
C GLY A 122 -12.42 -9.66 28.92
N VAL A 123 -11.60 -9.79 29.97
CA VAL A 123 -10.25 -9.21 30.01
C VAL A 123 -9.35 -9.89 28.97
N GLU A 124 -9.48 -11.20 28.80
CA GLU A 124 -8.72 -11.95 27.77
C GLU A 124 -9.01 -11.44 26.36
N ILE A 125 -10.28 -11.17 26.03
CA ILE A 125 -10.68 -10.61 24.72
C ILE A 125 -10.01 -9.24 24.49
N GLU A 126 -10.01 -8.36 25.50
CA GLU A 126 -9.39 -7.03 25.37
C GLU A 126 -7.87 -7.14 25.17
N ILE A 127 -7.19 -8.05 25.88
CA ILE A 127 -5.75 -8.29 25.70
C ILE A 127 -5.45 -8.84 24.30
N ILE A 128 -6.22 -9.83 23.84
CA ILE A 128 -6.10 -10.37 22.48
C ILE A 128 -6.20 -9.23 21.45
N GLY A 129 -7.19 -8.35 21.59
CA GLY A 129 -7.36 -7.18 20.74
C GLY A 129 -6.17 -6.22 20.76
N LEU A 130 -5.57 -5.96 21.93
CA LEU A 130 -4.36 -5.14 22.04
C LEU A 130 -3.16 -5.81 21.33
N LEU A 131 -2.97 -7.12 21.50
CA LEU A 131 -1.89 -7.86 20.83
C LEU A 131 -2.03 -7.81 19.30
N GLY A 132 -3.26 -7.91 18.78
CA GLY A 132 -3.58 -7.70 17.38
C GLY A 132 -3.23 -6.28 16.90
N MET A 133 -3.65 -5.25 17.64
CA MET A 133 -3.37 -3.84 17.35
C MET A 133 -1.86 -3.53 17.33
N LEU A 134 -1.09 -4.13 18.25
CA LEU A 134 0.36 -3.99 18.34
C LEU A 134 1.09 -4.77 17.24
N ARG A 135 0.38 -5.65 16.54
CA ARG A 135 0.90 -6.57 15.51
C ARG A 135 1.99 -7.49 16.06
N SER A 136 1.77 -8.02 17.26
CA SER A 136 2.73 -8.88 17.93
C SER A 136 2.87 -10.24 17.22
N GLY A 137 4.07 -10.53 16.72
CA GLY A 137 4.39 -11.86 16.18
C GLY A 137 4.50 -12.93 17.27
N GLU A 138 4.97 -12.55 18.45
CA GLU A 138 5.11 -13.43 19.62
C GLU A 138 3.76 -13.97 20.10
N ALA A 139 2.70 -13.16 19.97
CA ALA A 139 1.34 -13.55 20.31
C ALA A 139 0.68 -14.52 19.32
N VAL A 140 1.24 -14.73 18.12
CA VAL A 140 0.59 -15.53 17.06
C VAL A 140 0.25 -16.94 17.53
N GLY A 141 1.14 -17.57 18.32
CA GLY A 141 0.90 -18.90 18.86
C GLY A 141 -0.30 -18.94 19.82
N TYR A 142 -0.38 -17.96 20.72
CA TYR A 142 -1.51 -17.82 21.64
C TYR A 142 -2.82 -17.57 20.88
N LEU A 143 -2.82 -16.60 19.97
CA LEU A 143 -3.98 -16.23 19.17
C LEU A 143 -4.49 -17.39 18.30
N ALA A 144 -3.59 -18.19 17.72
CA ALA A 144 -3.99 -19.40 17.00
C ALA A 144 -4.64 -20.43 17.94
N GLY A 145 -4.13 -20.60 19.17
CA GLY A 145 -4.76 -21.45 20.18
C GLY A 145 -6.14 -20.95 20.61
N ALA A 146 -6.31 -19.64 20.73
CA ALA A 146 -7.56 -18.97 21.07
C ALA A 146 -8.70 -19.23 20.05
N LEU A 147 -8.37 -19.54 18.79
CA LEU A 147 -9.36 -20.00 17.79
C LEU A 147 -10.04 -21.32 18.17
N LEU A 148 -9.46 -22.11 19.07
CA LEU A 148 -10.04 -23.37 19.55
C LEU A 148 -10.98 -23.18 20.75
N SER A 149 -11.16 -21.94 21.21
CA SER A 149 -12.00 -21.64 22.37
C SER A 149 -13.46 -21.98 22.10
N LYS A 150 -14.15 -22.46 23.14
CA LYS A 150 -15.60 -22.62 23.11
C LYS A 150 -16.35 -21.29 23.21
N ASN A 151 -15.67 -20.23 23.65
CA ASN A 151 -16.24 -18.89 23.68
C ASN A 151 -16.14 -18.25 22.29
N ASP A 152 -17.30 -17.96 21.70
CA ASP A 152 -17.42 -17.40 20.36
C ASP A 152 -16.76 -16.02 20.25
N LEU A 153 -16.90 -15.18 21.28
CA LEU A 153 -16.32 -13.83 21.30
C LEU A 153 -14.78 -13.87 21.33
N LEU A 154 -14.23 -14.86 22.03
CA LEU A 154 -12.78 -15.08 22.10
C LEU A 154 -12.24 -15.55 20.74
N ARG A 155 -12.97 -16.45 20.05
CA ARG A 155 -12.62 -16.85 18.68
C ARG A 155 -12.68 -15.68 17.70
N GLU A 156 -13.71 -14.84 17.79
CA GLU A 156 -13.87 -13.64 16.97
C GLU A 156 -12.70 -12.67 17.21
N ALA A 157 -12.41 -12.34 18.47
CA ALA A 157 -11.29 -11.47 18.83
C ALA A 157 -9.93 -12.02 18.34
N ALA A 158 -9.71 -13.33 18.45
CA ALA A 158 -8.50 -13.97 17.96
C ALA A 158 -8.41 -13.92 16.43
N THR A 159 -9.53 -14.13 15.73
CA THR A 159 -9.62 -14.03 14.26
C THR A 159 -9.27 -12.62 13.79
N GLU A 160 -9.92 -11.60 14.38
CA GLU A 160 -9.65 -10.19 14.07
C GLU A 160 -8.19 -9.82 14.36
N SER A 161 -7.64 -10.29 15.47
CA SER A 161 -6.26 -10.00 15.89
C SER A 161 -5.23 -10.62 14.96
N LEU A 162 -5.44 -11.87 14.52
CA LEU A 162 -4.59 -12.53 13.51
C LEU A 162 -4.64 -11.80 12.16
N ILE A 163 -5.79 -11.23 11.80
CA ILE A 163 -5.93 -10.39 10.60
C ILE A 163 -5.18 -9.06 10.77
N LEU A 164 -5.28 -8.41 11.94
CA LEU A 164 -4.62 -7.12 12.23
C LEU A 164 -3.10 -7.21 12.28
N ILE A 165 -2.57 -8.34 12.75
CA ILE A 165 -1.14 -8.66 12.68
C ILE A 165 -0.62 -8.50 11.24
N GLY A 166 -1.44 -8.87 10.26
CA GLY A 166 -1.30 -8.48 8.85
C GLY A 166 -0.22 -9.23 8.08
N MET A 167 0.02 -8.76 6.85
CA MET A 167 0.89 -9.45 5.89
C MET A 167 2.34 -9.63 6.33
N SER A 168 2.88 -8.73 7.16
CA SER A 168 4.28 -8.80 7.61
C SER A 168 4.60 -10.07 8.42
N ARG A 169 3.59 -10.71 9.00
CA ARG A 169 3.72 -11.95 9.78
C ARG A 169 2.90 -13.10 9.21
N ARG A 170 2.44 -13.00 7.95
CA ARG A 170 1.60 -14.01 7.30
C ARG A 170 2.17 -15.43 7.43
N SER A 171 3.46 -15.61 7.18
CA SER A 171 4.12 -16.93 7.28
C SER A 171 4.16 -17.47 8.71
N GLU A 172 4.13 -16.62 9.73
CA GLU A 172 4.03 -17.05 11.13
C GLU A 172 2.59 -17.49 11.43
N VAL A 173 1.60 -16.71 11.00
CA VAL A 173 0.18 -17.03 11.15
C VAL A 173 -0.17 -18.33 10.42
N GLU A 174 0.21 -18.48 9.14
CA GLU A 174 -0.06 -19.69 8.36
C GLU A 174 0.58 -20.94 8.99
N ARG A 175 1.79 -20.82 9.54
CA ARG A 175 2.45 -21.92 10.27
C ARG A 175 1.72 -22.27 11.56
N ALA A 176 1.29 -21.27 12.33
CA ALA A 176 0.55 -21.49 13.56
C ALA A 176 -0.80 -22.18 13.29
N LEU A 177 -1.55 -21.69 12.29
CA LEU A 177 -2.80 -22.30 11.84
C LEU A 177 -2.60 -23.75 11.37
N ALA A 178 -1.56 -24.03 10.57
CA ALA A 178 -1.25 -25.39 10.11
C ALA A 178 -0.90 -26.36 11.25
N GLY A 179 -0.48 -25.86 12.42
CA GLY A 179 -0.20 -26.64 13.62
C GLY A 179 -1.44 -26.98 14.45
N LEU A 180 -2.60 -26.38 14.16
CA LEU A 180 -3.84 -26.62 14.91
C LEU A 180 -4.47 -27.97 14.53
N SER A 181 -5.06 -28.64 15.52
CA SER A 181 -5.74 -29.93 15.30
C SER A 181 -7.01 -29.82 14.44
N HIS A 182 -7.71 -28.70 14.57
CA HIS A 182 -8.86 -28.28 13.80
C HIS A 182 -8.90 -26.76 13.84
N ILE A 183 -9.48 -26.12 12.83
CA ILE A 183 -9.71 -24.67 12.82
C ILE A 183 -11.20 -24.49 12.53
N PRO A 184 -11.91 -23.59 13.25
CA PRO A 184 -13.25 -23.20 12.85
C PRO A 184 -13.24 -22.77 11.37
N PRO A 185 -14.03 -23.41 10.48
CA PRO A 185 -13.95 -23.15 9.05
C PRO A 185 -14.23 -21.70 8.66
N ASP A 186 -15.11 -21.04 9.42
CA ASP A 186 -15.44 -19.63 9.35
C ASP A 186 -14.23 -18.73 9.65
N ALA A 187 -13.54 -18.98 10.78
CA ALA A 187 -12.33 -18.23 11.14
C ALA A 187 -11.20 -18.47 10.13
N GLU A 188 -11.00 -19.72 9.69
CA GLU A 188 -9.99 -20.05 8.68
C GLU A 188 -10.26 -19.33 7.36
N GLU A 189 -11.51 -19.36 6.88
CA GLU A 189 -11.91 -18.67 5.66
C GLU A 189 -11.70 -17.16 5.78
N GLU A 190 -12.07 -16.55 6.91
CA GLU A 190 -11.94 -15.12 7.13
C GLU A 190 -10.48 -14.66 7.13
N ILE A 191 -9.60 -15.35 7.88
CA ILE A 191 -8.17 -15.03 7.93
C ILE A 191 -7.54 -15.19 6.54
N ARG A 192 -7.82 -16.31 5.86
CA ARG A 192 -7.28 -16.56 4.52
C ARG A 192 -7.78 -15.54 3.50
N SER A 193 -9.06 -15.16 3.56
CA SER A 193 -9.64 -14.14 2.67
C SER A 193 -9.02 -12.78 2.94
N ALA A 194 -8.80 -12.41 4.20
CA ALA A 194 -8.21 -11.13 4.55
C ALA A 194 -6.76 -11.01 4.05
N PHE A 195 -5.95 -12.07 4.18
CA PHE A 195 -4.59 -12.10 3.63
C PHE A 195 -4.57 -12.13 2.11
N LEU A 196 -5.51 -12.86 1.48
CA LEU A 196 -5.64 -12.86 0.03
C LEU A 196 -5.97 -11.46 -0.51
N ASP A 197 -6.92 -10.77 0.11
CA ASP A 197 -7.29 -9.39 -0.23
C ASP A 197 -6.09 -8.44 -0.18
N GLU A 198 -5.32 -8.49 0.90
CA GLU A 198 -4.15 -7.64 1.08
C GLU A 198 -3.01 -8.01 0.12
N THR A 199 -2.80 -9.31 -0.13
CA THR A 199 -1.82 -9.81 -1.10
C THR A 199 -2.13 -9.30 -2.50
N VAL A 200 -3.37 -9.47 -2.97
CA VAL A 200 -3.80 -9.00 -4.29
C VAL A 200 -3.64 -7.49 -4.38
N GLN A 201 -4.11 -6.73 -3.38
CA GLN A 201 -3.96 -5.27 -3.37
C GLN A 201 -2.49 -4.85 -3.41
N SER A 202 -1.61 -5.50 -2.65
CA SER A 202 -0.18 -5.18 -2.61
C SER A 202 0.51 -5.46 -3.94
N HIS A 203 0.17 -6.54 -4.63
CA HIS A 203 0.71 -6.79 -5.97
C HIS A 203 0.22 -5.75 -6.98
N LEU A 204 -1.05 -5.35 -6.94
CA LEU A 204 -1.56 -4.31 -7.85
C LEU A 204 -0.95 -2.94 -7.53
N ASP A 205 -0.84 -2.59 -6.25
CA ASP A 205 -0.23 -1.34 -5.81
C ASP A 205 1.26 -1.27 -6.18
N GLY A 206 1.99 -2.38 -6.09
CA GLY A 206 3.40 -2.46 -6.52
C GLY A 206 3.63 -2.21 -8.01
N LEU A 207 2.56 -2.24 -8.84
CA LEU A 207 2.62 -1.92 -10.28
C LEU A 207 2.32 -0.45 -10.58
N ILE A 208 2.22 0.40 -9.55
CA ILE A 208 1.99 1.84 -9.71
C ILE A 208 3.26 2.58 -9.34
N THR A 209 3.76 3.41 -10.26
CA THR A 209 4.96 4.23 -10.06
C THR A 209 4.72 5.30 -9.00
N GLU A 210 5.80 5.94 -8.50
CA GLU A 210 5.68 7.06 -7.57
C GLU A 210 4.90 8.25 -8.17
N GLU A 211 5.03 8.47 -9.49
CA GLU A 211 4.28 9.51 -10.22
C GLU A 211 2.78 9.15 -10.39
N GLY A 212 2.34 7.97 -9.95
CA GLY A 212 0.96 7.52 -10.10
C GLY A 212 0.62 7.11 -11.53
N SER A 213 1.59 6.53 -12.24
CA SER A 213 1.39 5.89 -13.55
C SER A 213 1.58 4.37 -13.45
N THR A 214 1.25 3.64 -14.51
CA THR A 214 1.49 2.19 -14.58
C THR A 214 1.78 1.79 -16.02
N GLY A 215 2.62 0.78 -16.22
CA GLY A 215 2.95 0.24 -17.54
C GLY A 215 2.31 -1.11 -17.83
N TYR A 216 2.89 -1.82 -18.79
CA TYR A 216 2.60 -3.20 -19.09
C TYR A 216 3.89 -3.95 -19.43
N PHE A 217 4.10 -5.11 -18.84
CA PHE A 217 5.14 -6.05 -19.23
C PHE A 217 4.66 -7.49 -19.09
N ARG A 218 5.32 -8.42 -19.79
CA ARG A 218 4.94 -9.83 -19.79
C ARG A 218 5.09 -10.44 -18.40
N GLY A 219 4.04 -11.13 -17.91
CA GLY A 219 4.09 -11.82 -16.61
C GLY A 219 3.99 -10.89 -15.39
N GLN A 220 3.49 -9.65 -15.57
CA GLN A 220 3.28 -8.70 -14.48
C GLN A 220 2.24 -9.17 -13.43
N PHE A 221 1.38 -10.13 -13.78
CA PHE A 221 0.38 -10.71 -12.87
C PHE A 221 0.66 -12.17 -12.51
N ASP A 222 1.85 -12.70 -12.77
CA ASP A 222 2.18 -14.11 -12.50
C ASP A 222 1.96 -14.49 -11.03
N GLU A 223 2.31 -13.59 -10.11
CA GLU A 223 2.14 -13.79 -8.67
C GLU A 223 0.66 -13.84 -8.29
N VAL A 224 -0.15 -12.92 -8.83
CA VAL A 224 -1.61 -12.91 -8.62
C VAL A 224 -2.26 -14.14 -9.27
N LYS A 225 -1.76 -14.57 -10.42
CA LYS A 225 -2.23 -15.76 -11.13
C LYS A 225 -1.93 -17.05 -10.38
N ALA A 226 -0.80 -17.13 -9.68
CA ALA A 226 -0.44 -18.27 -8.84
C ALA A 226 -1.43 -18.49 -7.67
N LEU A 227 -2.15 -17.44 -7.26
CA LEU A 227 -3.19 -17.51 -6.22
C LEU A 227 -4.51 -18.13 -6.74
N GLY A 228 -4.67 -18.27 -8.06
CA GLY A 228 -5.79 -18.97 -8.70
C GLY A 228 -7.15 -18.26 -8.58
N ASN A 229 -8.22 -19.06 -8.67
CA ASN A 229 -9.61 -18.56 -8.69
C ASN A 229 -10.02 -17.68 -7.49
N PRO A 230 -9.53 -17.88 -6.25
CA PRO A 230 -9.77 -16.95 -5.16
C PRO A 230 -9.33 -15.52 -5.50
N ALA A 231 -8.15 -15.34 -6.09
CA ALA A 231 -7.69 -13.99 -6.48
C ALA A 231 -8.60 -13.36 -7.54
N ALA A 232 -9.13 -14.14 -8.50
CA ALA A 232 -10.09 -13.61 -9.47
C ALA A 232 -11.36 -13.02 -8.80
N ARG A 233 -11.82 -13.60 -7.68
CA ARG A 233 -12.93 -13.02 -6.90
C ARG A 233 -12.54 -11.67 -6.32
N VAL A 234 -11.38 -11.56 -5.68
CA VAL A 234 -10.88 -10.30 -5.11
C VAL A 234 -10.71 -9.24 -6.19
N LEU A 235 -10.07 -9.57 -7.31
CA LEU A 235 -9.88 -8.66 -8.44
C LEU A 235 -11.20 -8.13 -8.98
N TRP A 236 -12.24 -8.97 -9.03
CA TRP A 236 -13.58 -8.54 -9.43
C TRP A 236 -14.19 -7.55 -8.44
N GLU A 237 -14.04 -7.78 -7.14
CA GLU A 237 -14.52 -6.86 -6.13
C GLU A 237 -13.81 -5.51 -6.21
N ILE A 238 -12.48 -5.53 -6.33
CA ILE A 238 -11.66 -4.34 -6.58
C ILE A 238 -12.18 -3.61 -7.82
N ALA A 239 -12.33 -4.30 -8.95
CA ALA A 239 -12.74 -3.66 -10.21
C ALA A 239 -14.16 -3.06 -10.15
N THR A 240 -15.10 -3.71 -9.46
CA THR A 240 -16.54 -3.44 -9.67
C THR A 240 -17.30 -2.86 -8.49
N ARG A 241 -16.86 -3.06 -7.24
CA ARG A 241 -17.59 -2.55 -6.06
C ARG A 241 -17.31 -1.05 -5.88
N PRO A 242 -18.33 -0.16 -5.94
CA PRO A 242 -18.10 1.29 -5.78
C PRO A 242 -17.47 1.66 -4.45
N GLN A 243 -17.93 1.05 -3.35
CA GLN A 243 -17.44 1.27 -1.99
C GLN A 243 -16.44 0.19 -1.55
N PHE A 244 -15.59 -0.27 -2.47
CA PHE A 244 -14.52 -1.21 -2.12
C PHE A 244 -13.58 -0.59 -1.07
N ARG A 245 -13.34 -1.29 0.03
CA ARG A 245 -12.46 -0.82 1.11
C ARG A 245 -11.01 -1.18 0.77
N PHE A 246 -10.28 -0.23 0.20
CA PHE A 246 -8.84 -0.37 0.00
C PHE A 246 -8.12 -0.41 1.35
N LYS A 247 -7.30 -1.44 1.55
CA LYS A 247 -6.45 -1.60 2.74
C LYS A 247 -5.16 -0.80 2.62
N ILE A 248 -4.71 -0.57 1.38
CA ILE A 248 -3.52 0.21 1.07
C ILE A 248 -3.96 1.66 0.78
N PRO A 249 -3.46 2.65 1.56
CA PRO A 249 -3.72 4.06 1.30
C PRO A 249 -3.20 4.49 -0.07
N PRO A 250 -3.85 5.46 -0.73
CA PRO A 250 -3.47 5.85 -2.08
C PRO A 250 -2.22 6.73 -2.04
N ARG A 251 -1.23 6.44 -2.90
CA ARG A 251 -0.05 7.30 -3.06
C ARG A 251 -0.35 8.63 -3.75
N THR A 252 -1.30 8.64 -4.68
CA THR A 252 -1.57 9.78 -5.58
C THR A 252 -3.03 10.25 -5.56
N GLY A 253 -3.67 10.18 -4.40
CA GLY A 253 -5.07 10.59 -4.22
C GLY A 253 -6.06 9.69 -4.97
N GLU A 254 -7.23 10.22 -5.34
CA GLU A 254 -8.34 9.40 -5.89
C GLU A 254 -8.01 8.73 -7.24
N ALA A 255 -7.11 9.33 -8.02
CA ALA A 255 -6.65 8.76 -9.29
C ALA A 255 -5.96 7.39 -9.09
N HIS A 256 -5.31 7.19 -7.94
CA HIS A 256 -4.66 5.95 -7.57
C HIS A 256 -5.63 4.77 -7.60
N TYR A 257 -6.80 4.90 -6.96
CA TYR A 257 -7.78 3.82 -6.93
C TYR A 257 -8.37 3.50 -8.30
N ARG A 258 -8.51 4.49 -9.19
CA ARG A 258 -8.89 4.23 -10.59
C ARG A 258 -7.85 3.34 -11.29
N ILE A 259 -6.56 3.59 -11.06
CA ILE A 259 -5.47 2.79 -11.64
C ILE A 259 -5.49 1.37 -11.07
N VAL A 260 -5.64 1.21 -9.75
CA VAL A 260 -5.77 -0.12 -9.10
C VAL A 260 -6.95 -0.90 -9.69
N ARG A 261 -8.10 -0.25 -9.90
CA ARG A 261 -9.26 -0.87 -10.56
C ARG A 261 -8.95 -1.28 -12.00
N ASN A 262 -8.23 -0.45 -12.74
CA ASN A 262 -7.81 -0.78 -14.10
C ASN A 262 -6.87 -1.99 -14.13
N LEU A 263 -5.87 -2.02 -13.25
CA LEU A 263 -4.96 -3.14 -13.08
C LEU A 263 -5.70 -4.43 -12.70
N ALA A 264 -6.72 -4.33 -11.85
CA ALA A 264 -7.55 -5.47 -11.49
C ALA A 264 -8.29 -6.06 -12.71
N ILE A 265 -8.76 -5.23 -13.64
CA ILE A 265 -9.39 -5.69 -14.90
C ILE A 265 -8.37 -6.38 -15.79
N ARG A 266 -7.16 -5.81 -15.91
CA ARG A 266 -6.07 -6.44 -16.69
C ARG A 266 -5.75 -7.83 -16.11
N ALA A 267 -5.58 -7.92 -14.79
CA ALA A 267 -5.30 -9.16 -14.08
C ALA A 267 -6.44 -10.20 -14.22
N LEU A 268 -7.71 -9.78 -14.17
CA LEU A 268 -8.85 -10.68 -14.42
C LEU A 268 -8.77 -11.39 -15.77
N GLY A 269 -8.21 -10.71 -16.78
CA GLY A 269 -7.94 -11.29 -18.09
C GLY A 269 -6.96 -12.46 -18.07
N GLU A 270 -6.05 -12.52 -17.10
CA GLU A 270 -4.99 -13.54 -16.99
C GLU A 270 -5.31 -14.63 -15.96
N VAL A 271 -5.99 -14.29 -14.87
CA VAL A 271 -6.28 -15.19 -13.74
C VAL A 271 -7.61 -15.93 -13.89
N GLY A 272 -8.65 -15.27 -14.42
CA GLY A 272 -10.01 -15.83 -14.42
C GLY A 272 -10.20 -16.95 -15.44
N ASP A 273 -10.96 -18.00 -15.11
CA ASP A 273 -11.42 -19.00 -16.09
C ASP A 273 -12.40 -18.44 -17.15
N ALA A 274 -12.90 -19.30 -18.06
CA ALA A 274 -13.80 -18.90 -19.13
C ALA A 274 -15.12 -18.27 -18.64
N ALA A 275 -15.56 -18.53 -17.40
CA ALA A 275 -16.80 -17.97 -16.85
C ALA A 275 -16.67 -16.46 -16.59
N TRP A 276 -15.45 -15.93 -16.45
CA TRP A 276 -15.21 -14.51 -16.26
C TRP A 276 -15.49 -13.66 -17.50
N LYS A 277 -15.48 -14.26 -18.70
CA LYS A 277 -15.81 -13.55 -19.95
C LYS A 277 -17.16 -12.84 -19.86
N GLU A 278 -18.20 -13.56 -19.46
CA GLU A 278 -19.56 -13.01 -19.36
C GLU A 278 -19.65 -11.91 -18.30
N LYS A 279 -18.91 -12.04 -17.20
CA LYS A 279 -18.81 -11.01 -16.17
C LYS A 279 -18.10 -9.76 -16.68
N LEU A 280 -16.96 -9.90 -17.35
CA LEU A 280 -16.21 -8.79 -17.95
C LEU A 280 -17.07 -8.02 -18.96
N LEU A 281 -17.91 -8.69 -19.75
CA LEU A 281 -18.85 -8.04 -20.69
C LEU A 281 -19.91 -7.15 -20.00
N THR A 282 -20.12 -7.29 -18.69
CA THR A 282 -21.04 -6.42 -17.94
C THR A 282 -20.39 -5.11 -17.50
N ILE A 283 -19.06 -5.05 -17.42
CA ILE A 283 -18.30 -3.92 -16.88
C ILE A 283 -18.71 -2.57 -17.48
N PRO A 284 -18.84 -2.41 -18.81
CA PRO A 284 -19.20 -1.11 -19.40
C PRO A 284 -20.55 -0.55 -18.93
N ARG A 285 -21.42 -1.38 -18.35
CA ARG A 285 -22.74 -0.98 -17.85
C ARG A 285 -22.73 -0.58 -16.38
N LEU A 286 -21.62 -0.81 -15.67
CA LEU A 286 -21.53 -0.59 -14.23
C LEU A 286 -21.29 0.90 -13.91
N PRO A 287 -21.92 1.45 -12.84
CA PRO A 287 -21.79 2.87 -12.50
C PRO A 287 -20.36 3.36 -12.26
N VAL A 288 -19.51 2.51 -11.68
CA VAL A 288 -18.10 2.84 -11.38
C VAL A 288 -17.25 3.05 -12.65
N PHE A 289 -17.80 2.71 -13.82
CA PHE A 289 -17.13 2.81 -15.12
C PHE A 289 -17.58 4.01 -15.97
N ARG A 290 -18.42 4.90 -15.43
CA ARG A 290 -18.89 6.09 -16.17
C ARG A 290 -17.78 7.10 -16.47
N THR A 291 -16.67 7.04 -15.74
CA THR A 291 -15.52 7.97 -15.85
C THR A 291 -14.31 7.36 -16.55
N TYR A 292 -14.47 6.18 -17.14
CA TYR A 292 -13.37 5.44 -17.75
C TYR A 292 -12.87 6.10 -19.04
N SER A 293 -11.54 6.14 -19.19
CA SER A 293 -10.88 6.65 -20.39
C SER A 293 -10.85 5.59 -21.50
N PRO A 294 -10.53 5.98 -22.75
CA PRO A 294 -10.27 5.02 -23.83
C PRO A 294 -9.21 3.97 -23.47
N GLU A 295 -8.18 4.36 -22.71
CA GLU A 295 -7.17 3.43 -22.20
C GLU A 295 -7.76 2.41 -21.24
N ASP A 296 -8.69 2.84 -20.39
CA ASP A 296 -9.32 1.91 -19.47
C ASP A 296 -10.17 0.86 -20.20
N PHE A 297 -10.85 1.26 -21.27
CA PHE A 297 -11.56 0.33 -22.16
C PHE A 297 -10.61 -0.58 -22.94
N ALA A 298 -9.40 -0.12 -23.29
CA ALA A 298 -8.37 -0.95 -23.90
C ALA A 298 -7.87 -2.06 -22.96
N SER A 299 -7.78 -1.80 -21.66
CA SER A 299 -7.52 -2.84 -20.65
C SER A 299 -8.61 -3.89 -20.61
N LEU A 300 -9.88 -3.48 -20.65
CA LEU A 300 -11.02 -4.41 -20.72
C LEU A 300 -11.00 -5.22 -22.03
N ALA A 301 -10.73 -4.58 -23.16
CA ALA A 301 -10.66 -5.26 -24.45
C ALA A 301 -9.59 -6.35 -24.47
N HIS A 302 -8.41 -6.06 -23.91
CA HIS A 302 -7.36 -7.07 -23.76
C HIS A 302 -7.79 -8.21 -22.82
N ALA A 303 -8.38 -7.89 -21.67
CA ALA A 303 -8.86 -8.92 -20.75
C ALA A 303 -9.91 -9.84 -21.41
N LEU A 304 -10.83 -9.28 -22.18
CA LEU A 304 -11.80 -10.02 -22.97
C LEU A 304 -11.15 -10.88 -24.06
N TYR A 305 -10.15 -10.34 -24.77
CA TYR A 305 -9.37 -11.08 -25.77
C TYR A 305 -8.73 -12.34 -25.17
N LEU A 306 -8.08 -12.22 -24.01
CA LEU A 306 -7.48 -13.36 -23.31
C LEU A 306 -8.52 -14.41 -22.87
N ARG A 307 -9.78 -14.01 -22.66
CA ARG A 307 -10.90 -14.92 -22.36
C ARG A 307 -11.63 -15.43 -23.61
N GLY A 308 -11.08 -15.19 -24.81
CA GLY A 308 -11.60 -15.70 -26.09
C GLY A 308 -12.63 -14.80 -26.77
N GLU A 309 -12.94 -13.62 -26.21
CA GLU A 309 -13.83 -12.63 -26.86
C GLU A 309 -13.01 -11.71 -27.77
N ARG A 310 -12.77 -12.18 -29.00
CA ARG A 310 -11.93 -11.47 -29.98
C ARG A 310 -12.63 -10.27 -30.61
N LYS A 311 -13.94 -10.32 -30.78
CA LYS A 311 -14.68 -9.31 -31.54
C LYS A 311 -14.58 -7.94 -30.89
N TYR A 312 -14.70 -7.88 -29.56
CA TYR A 312 -14.59 -6.63 -28.80
C TYR A 312 -13.23 -5.95 -29.02
N TYR A 313 -12.14 -6.74 -28.97
CA TYR A 313 -10.78 -6.27 -29.20
C TYR A 313 -10.56 -5.79 -30.64
N GLU A 314 -11.02 -6.55 -31.64
CA GLU A 314 -10.90 -6.21 -33.05
C GLU A 314 -11.67 -4.93 -33.41
N GLU A 315 -12.88 -4.76 -32.87
CA GLU A 315 -13.68 -3.54 -33.05
C GLU A 315 -12.98 -2.32 -32.45
N MET A 316 -12.37 -2.46 -31.26
CA MET A 316 -11.61 -1.40 -30.62
C MET A 316 -10.37 -1.02 -31.43
N LEU A 317 -9.56 -1.99 -31.86
CA LEU A 317 -8.39 -1.75 -32.72
C LEU A 317 -8.77 -0.98 -33.98
N LYS A 318 -9.84 -1.42 -34.65
CA LYS A 318 -10.36 -0.78 -35.87
C LYS A 318 -10.82 0.66 -35.61
N GLY A 319 -11.50 0.89 -34.48
CA GLY A 319 -11.94 2.23 -34.07
C GLY A 319 -10.75 3.17 -33.82
N LEU A 320 -9.79 2.73 -33.00
CA LEU A 320 -8.60 3.51 -32.66
C LEU A 320 -7.72 3.78 -33.88
N SER A 321 -7.53 2.81 -34.77
CA SER A 321 -6.73 3.01 -35.98
C SER A 321 -7.34 4.06 -36.93
N ARG A 322 -8.67 4.08 -37.06
CA ARG A 322 -9.37 5.14 -37.81
C ARG A 322 -9.25 6.49 -37.12
N ALA A 323 -9.46 6.53 -35.80
CA ALA A 323 -9.37 7.76 -35.03
C ALA A 323 -7.95 8.35 -35.07
N LEU A 324 -6.91 7.51 -35.06
CA LEU A 324 -5.51 7.91 -35.17
C LEU A 324 -5.24 8.57 -36.52
N ALA A 325 -5.69 7.94 -37.62
CA ALA A 325 -5.54 8.50 -38.96
C ALA A 325 -6.25 9.85 -39.08
N THR A 326 -7.48 9.97 -38.58
CA THR A 326 -8.23 11.24 -38.58
C THR A 326 -7.56 12.31 -37.70
N ALA A 327 -7.02 11.95 -36.54
CA ALA A 327 -6.30 12.90 -35.68
C ALA A 327 -5.05 13.44 -36.37
N LYS A 328 -4.30 12.57 -37.05
CA LYS A 328 -3.12 12.93 -37.86
C LYS A 328 -3.49 13.86 -39.02
N GLU A 329 -4.51 13.52 -39.80
CA GLU A 329 -4.99 14.34 -40.92
C GLU A 329 -5.46 15.73 -40.49
N GLN A 330 -6.06 15.83 -39.30
CA GLN A 330 -6.58 17.08 -38.75
C GLN A 330 -5.56 17.87 -37.92
N GLY A 331 -4.34 17.36 -37.74
CA GLY A 331 -3.34 18.00 -36.89
C GLY A 331 -3.71 18.06 -35.40
N ARG A 332 -4.58 17.16 -34.92
CA ARG A 332 -4.96 17.07 -33.49
C ARG A 332 -3.89 16.31 -32.71
N VAL A 333 -2.84 17.03 -32.32
CA VAL A 333 -1.63 16.45 -31.71
C VAL A 333 -1.93 15.68 -30.43
N ASP A 334 -2.68 16.26 -29.49
CA ASP A 334 -2.99 15.60 -28.20
C ASP A 334 -3.77 14.30 -28.38
N ASP A 335 -4.77 14.32 -29.28
CA ASP A 335 -5.54 13.12 -29.61
C ASP A 335 -4.68 12.07 -30.30
N HIS A 336 -3.78 12.49 -31.19
CA HIS A 336 -2.83 11.59 -31.85
C HIS A 336 -1.93 10.89 -30.83
N ILE A 337 -1.40 11.61 -29.84
CA ILE A 337 -0.58 11.07 -28.75
C ILE A 337 -1.39 10.05 -27.94
N GLN A 338 -2.58 10.41 -27.45
CA GLN A 338 -3.41 9.55 -26.61
C GLN A 338 -3.85 8.27 -27.34
N ILE A 339 -4.28 8.40 -28.60
CA ILE A 339 -4.75 7.27 -29.40
C ILE A 339 -3.57 6.35 -29.77
N ALA A 340 -2.43 6.90 -30.17
CA ALA A 340 -1.23 6.11 -30.50
C ALA A 340 -0.74 5.34 -29.28
N GLY A 341 -0.68 5.97 -28.11
CA GLY A 341 -0.34 5.30 -26.85
C GLY A 341 -1.28 4.13 -26.55
N THR A 342 -2.60 4.37 -26.59
CA THR A 342 -3.62 3.33 -26.35
C THR A 342 -3.51 2.17 -27.35
N LEU A 343 -3.30 2.48 -28.63
CA LEU A 343 -3.18 1.49 -29.69
C LEU A 343 -1.90 0.65 -29.54
N SER A 344 -0.78 1.28 -29.18
CA SER A 344 0.49 0.59 -28.90
C SER A 344 0.37 -0.37 -27.72
N HIS A 345 -0.36 0.02 -26.66
CA HIS A 345 -0.63 -0.85 -25.52
C HIS A 345 -1.46 -2.07 -25.91
N LEU A 346 -2.46 -1.92 -26.80
CA LEU A 346 -3.23 -3.06 -27.30
C LEU A 346 -2.35 -4.03 -28.09
N TYR A 347 -1.54 -3.53 -29.04
CA TYR A 347 -0.63 -4.38 -29.81
C TYR A 347 0.39 -5.10 -28.93
N SER A 348 1.03 -4.40 -27.99
CA SER A 348 2.04 -4.97 -27.10
C SER A 348 1.49 -6.12 -26.26
N ARG A 349 0.26 -5.96 -25.76
CA ARG A 349 -0.43 -6.95 -24.91
C ARG A 349 -0.78 -8.26 -25.61
N VAL A 350 -0.93 -8.23 -26.94
CA VAL A 350 -1.13 -9.45 -27.75
C VAL A 350 0.15 -9.90 -28.45
N GLU A 351 1.31 -9.44 -27.96
CA GLU A 351 2.64 -9.76 -28.46
C GLU A 351 2.89 -9.33 -29.93
N ASP A 352 2.11 -8.37 -30.46
CA ASP A 352 2.36 -7.76 -31.78
C ASP A 352 3.36 -6.60 -31.65
N TYR A 353 4.57 -6.92 -31.20
CA TYR A 353 5.63 -5.94 -30.96
C TYR A 353 6.05 -5.17 -32.23
N ARG A 354 5.89 -5.78 -33.41
CA ARG A 354 6.16 -5.10 -34.69
C ARG A 354 5.19 -3.94 -34.90
N SER A 355 3.89 -4.14 -34.68
CA SER A 355 2.90 -3.05 -34.78
C SER A 355 3.07 -2.03 -33.66
N THR A 356 3.44 -2.46 -32.45
CA THR A 356 3.79 -1.57 -31.33
C THR A 356 4.91 -0.60 -31.70
N VAL A 357 6.05 -1.12 -32.16
CA VAL A 357 7.21 -0.30 -32.56
C VAL A 357 6.82 0.66 -33.69
N LYS A 358 6.09 0.18 -34.71
CA LYS A 358 5.66 1.03 -35.83
C LYS A 358 4.84 2.23 -35.36
N VAL A 359 3.82 2.01 -34.53
CA VAL A 359 2.95 3.09 -34.04
C VAL A 359 3.74 4.08 -33.18
N LEU A 360 4.63 3.59 -32.32
CA LEU A 360 5.42 4.43 -31.43
C LEU A 360 6.52 5.21 -32.17
N GLU A 361 7.16 4.64 -33.19
CA GLU A 361 8.14 5.35 -34.03
C GLU A 361 7.46 6.46 -34.84
N GLU A 362 6.27 6.21 -35.39
CA GLU A 362 5.48 7.26 -36.06
C GLU A 362 5.07 8.38 -35.07
N LEU A 363 4.72 8.03 -33.83
CA LEU A 363 4.42 9.00 -32.78
C LEU A 363 5.66 9.83 -32.43
N ALA A 364 6.79 9.17 -32.15
CA ALA A 364 8.04 9.83 -31.78
C ALA A 364 8.49 10.80 -32.88
N ALA A 365 8.47 10.37 -34.15
CA ALA A 365 8.81 11.22 -35.28
C ALA A 365 7.91 12.45 -35.41
N SER A 366 6.60 12.30 -35.10
CA SER A 366 5.65 13.41 -35.12
C SER A 366 5.84 14.40 -33.96
N VAL A 367 6.39 13.97 -32.83
CA VAL A 367 6.65 14.85 -31.68
C VAL A 367 8.01 15.53 -31.85
N GLU A 368 9.05 14.80 -32.27
CA GLU A 368 10.39 15.34 -32.56
C GLU A 368 10.36 16.41 -33.66
N SER A 369 9.43 16.33 -34.63
CA SER A 369 9.31 17.38 -35.65
C SER A 369 8.85 18.73 -35.08
N ASN A 370 8.33 18.75 -33.85
CA ASN A 370 7.71 19.91 -33.22
C ASN A 370 8.47 20.45 -31.99
N GLY A 371 9.59 19.84 -31.59
CA GLY A 371 10.33 20.23 -30.39
C GLY A 371 11.64 19.47 -30.18
N ASP A 372 12.35 19.81 -29.10
CA ASP A 372 13.61 19.15 -28.72
C ASP A 372 13.34 17.80 -28.00
N LEU A 373 14.30 16.87 -28.13
CA LEU A 373 14.24 15.57 -27.47
C LEU A 373 14.34 15.68 -25.93
N GLU A 374 15.06 16.67 -25.43
CA GLU A 374 15.44 16.75 -24.01
C GLU A 374 14.27 17.21 -23.12
N GLY A 375 13.90 16.38 -22.15
CA GLY A 375 12.83 16.69 -21.19
C GLY A 375 11.40 16.55 -21.70
N ASP A 376 11.18 16.04 -22.92
CA ASP A 376 9.83 15.88 -23.47
C ASP A 376 9.09 14.68 -22.81
N PRO A 377 7.95 14.92 -22.14
CA PRO A 377 7.24 13.89 -21.38
C PRO A 377 6.58 12.83 -22.26
N VAL A 378 6.32 13.11 -23.53
CA VAL A 378 5.77 12.14 -24.48
C VAL A 378 6.89 11.26 -25.03
N LEU A 379 8.01 11.85 -25.42
CA LEU A 379 9.16 11.13 -25.97
C LEU A 379 9.80 10.20 -24.94
N ARG A 380 9.91 10.60 -23.66
CA ARG A 380 10.50 9.74 -22.62
C ARG A 380 9.77 8.41 -22.47
N THR A 381 8.44 8.42 -22.42
CA THR A 381 7.62 7.21 -22.30
C THR A 381 7.54 6.44 -23.62
N THR A 382 7.46 7.16 -24.75
CA THR A 382 7.39 6.56 -26.08
C THR A 382 8.66 5.75 -26.39
N TYR A 383 9.83 6.34 -26.19
CA TYR A 383 11.10 5.65 -26.42
C TYR A 383 11.35 4.50 -25.44
N TYR A 384 10.88 4.63 -24.19
CA TYR A 384 10.92 3.54 -23.23
C TYR A 384 10.10 2.34 -23.73
N ASN A 385 8.86 2.57 -24.18
CA ASN A 385 8.00 1.52 -24.71
C ASN A 385 8.53 0.91 -26.02
N ILE A 386 9.20 1.70 -26.89
CA ILE A 386 9.91 1.18 -28.06
C ILE A 386 11.06 0.26 -27.62
N ALA A 387 11.84 0.66 -26.62
CA ALA A 387 12.93 -0.16 -26.10
C ALA A 387 12.43 -1.52 -25.59
N CYS A 388 11.34 -1.53 -24.82
CA CYS A 388 10.70 -2.75 -24.32
C CYS A 388 10.24 -3.67 -25.46
N ALA A 389 9.51 -3.12 -26.43
CA ALA A 389 9.03 -3.90 -27.57
C ALA A 389 10.18 -4.44 -28.44
N LEU A 390 11.27 -3.69 -28.62
CA LEU A 390 12.46 -4.15 -29.34
C LEU A 390 13.23 -5.23 -28.58
N ALA A 391 13.31 -5.12 -27.24
CA ALA A 391 13.93 -6.14 -26.41
C ALA A 391 13.15 -7.47 -26.49
N MET A 392 11.82 -7.43 -26.48
CA MET A 392 10.96 -8.60 -26.70
C MET A 392 11.05 -9.20 -28.10
N MET A 393 11.65 -8.49 -29.06
CA MET A 393 11.95 -8.98 -30.41
C MET A 393 13.41 -9.46 -30.55
N ASP A 394 14.16 -9.62 -29.46
CA ASP A 394 15.59 -9.96 -29.43
C ASP A 394 16.47 -8.95 -30.21
N ARG A 395 16.04 -7.68 -30.34
CA ARG A 395 16.77 -6.61 -31.02
C ARG A 395 17.55 -5.74 -30.03
N SER A 396 18.44 -6.36 -29.26
CA SER A 396 19.10 -5.72 -28.10
C SER A 396 19.81 -4.41 -28.43
N GLU A 397 20.53 -4.33 -29.55
CA GLU A 397 21.23 -3.10 -29.96
C GLU A 397 20.27 -1.93 -30.25
N ASP A 398 19.13 -2.20 -30.88
CA ASP A 398 18.15 -1.17 -31.18
C ASP A 398 17.34 -0.80 -29.93
N ALA A 399 17.05 -1.78 -29.08
CA ALA A 399 16.44 -1.56 -27.78
C ALA A 399 17.29 -0.62 -26.91
N LEU A 400 18.62 -0.83 -26.86
CA LEU A 400 19.54 0.02 -26.11
C LEU A 400 19.61 1.45 -26.66
N LYS A 401 19.56 1.63 -27.98
CA LYS A 401 19.48 2.96 -28.59
C LYS A 401 18.20 3.69 -28.17
N SER A 402 17.06 2.99 -28.23
CA SER A 402 15.77 3.56 -27.81
C SER A 402 15.74 3.84 -26.31
N LEU A 403 16.29 2.96 -25.47
CA LEU A 403 16.39 3.20 -24.03
C LEU A 403 17.25 4.43 -23.73
N ARG A 404 18.39 4.59 -24.42
CA ARG A 404 19.20 5.81 -24.31
C ARG A 404 18.39 7.06 -24.64
N LYS A 405 17.60 7.04 -25.73
CA LYS A 405 16.72 8.17 -26.09
C LYS A 405 15.67 8.45 -25.00
N ALA A 406 15.08 7.41 -24.41
CA ALA A 406 14.14 7.56 -23.30
C ALA A 406 14.78 8.29 -22.11
N LEU A 407 16.01 7.87 -21.76
CA LEU A 407 16.79 8.50 -20.68
C LEU A 407 17.23 9.93 -21.05
N GLN A 408 17.58 10.21 -22.29
CA GLN A 408 17.85 11.59 -22.76
C GLN A 408 16.60 12.47 -22.68
N ALA A 409 15.43 11.93 -23.01
CA ALA A 409 14.16 12.63 -22.88
C ALA A 409 13.66 12.78 -21.43
N GLY A 410 14.39 12.24 -20.44
CA GLY A 410 14.09 12.44 -19.02
C GLY A 410 13.34 11.29 -18.33
N TYR A 411 13.33 10.09 -18.89
CA TYR A 411 12.81 8.91 -18.19
C TYR A 411 13.72 8.57 -16.99
N ARG A 412 13.17 8.51 -15.77
CA ARG A 412 13.96 8.35 -14.53
C ARG A 412 13.42 7.30 -13.56
N ASP A 413 12.46 6.48 -13.96
CA ASP A 413 11.93 5.42 -13.10
C ASP A 413 12.84 4.18 -13.15
N ILE A 414 13.86 4.16 -12.29
CA ILE A 414 14.81 3.03 -12.22
C ILE A 414 14.16 1.77 -11.65
N GLU A 415 13.21 1.91 -10.73
CA GLU A 415 12.51 0.77 -10.13
C GLU A 415 11.65 0.08 -11.19
N TRP A 416 10.96 0.86 -12.03
CA TRP A 416 10.25 0.32 -13.19
C TRP A 416 11.19 -0.41 -14.15
N ILE A 417 12.33 0.19 -14.54
CA ILE A 417 13.33 -0.47 -15.41
C ILE A 417 13.79 -1.82 -14.83
N ARG A 418 13.95 -1.90 -13.50
CA ARG A 418 14.43 -3.11 -12.82
C ARG A 418 13.40 -4.22 -12.77
N MET A 419 12.11 -3.88 -12.62
CA MET A 419 11.04 -4.87 -12.54
C MET A 419 10.50 -5.30 -13.91
N ASP A 420 10.59 -4.42 -14.91
CA ASP A 420 10.05 -4.63 -16.25
C ASP A 420 10.74 -5.84 -16.92
N LYS A 421 9.99 -6.94 -17.04
CA LYS A 421 10.48 -8.20 -17.62
C LYS A 421 10.63 -8.12 -19.14
N ASP A 422 10.06 -7.12 -19.80
CA ASP A 422 10.25 -6.95 -21.25
C ASP A 422 11.70 -6.55 -21.58
N LEU A 423 12.44 -6.04 -20.60
CA LEU A 423 13.87 -5.72 -20.69
C LEU A 423 14.79 -6.87 -20.25
N ASP A 424 14.27 -8.04 -19.88
CA ASP A 424 15.07 -9.19 -19.40
C ASP A 424 16.20 -9.54 -20.38
N GLY A 425 15.94 -9.49 -21.69
CA GLY A 425 16.94 -9.75 -22.74
C GLY A 425 18.08 -8.73 -22.83
N LEU A 426 17.99 -7.61 -22.12
CA LEU A 426 19.05 -6.61 -22.01
C LEU A 426 19.87 -6.74 -20.72
N ARG A 427 19.35 -7.45 -19.71
CA ARG A 427 20.01 -7.60 -18.41
C ARG A 427 21.31 -8.39 -18.58
N GLY A 428 22.40 -7.87 -18.02
CA GLY A 428 23.75 -8.43 -18.22
C GLY A 428 24.44 -8.01 -19.52
N HIS A 429 23.80 -7.19 -20.36
CA HIS A 429 24.46 -6.58 -21.50
C HIS A 429 25.29 -5.36 -21.05
N ASP A 430 26.57 -5.28 -21.44
CA ASP A 430 27.45 -4.18 -21.03
C ASP A 430 26.88 -2.79 -21.37
N GLY A 431 26.18 -2.68 -22.51
CA GLY A 431 25.52 -1.45 -22.92
C GLY A 431 24.38 -1.01 -21.99
N PHE A 432 23.63 -1.97 -21.45
CA PHE A 432 22.55 -1.70 -20.49
C PHE A 432 23.12 -1.20 -19.16
N GLU A 433 24.11 -1.91 -18.63
CA GLU A 433 24.79 -1.53 -17.38
C GLU A 433 25.45 -0.15 -17.47
N ARG A 434 26.05 0.18 -18.63
CA ARG A 434 26.60 1.51 -18.89
C ARG A 434 25.52 2.59 -18.85
N LEU A 435 24.36 2.37 -19.48
CA LEU A 435 23.24 3.32 -19.46
C LEU A 435 22.74 3.55 -18.04
N LEU A 436 22.55 2.48 -17.27
CA LEU A 436 22.10 2.60 -15.89
C LEU A 436 23.10 3.38 -15.05
N LYS A 437 24.40 3.12 -15.23
CA LYS A 437 25.45 3.88 -14.55
C LYS A 437 25.44 5.35 -14.94
N GLU A 438 25.32 5.65 -16.23
CA GLU A 438 25.38 7.01 -16.79
C GLU A 438 24.24 7.90 -16.29
N TYR A 439 23.00 7.37 -16.23
CA TYR A 439 21.82 8.17 -15.93
C TYR A 439 21.32 8.07 -14.49
N PHE A 440 21.79 7.10 -13.70
CA PHE A 440 21.33 6.88 -12.33
C PHE A 440 22.44 6.87 -11.26
N LYS A 441 23.74 6.82 -11.61
CA LYS A 441 24.80 7.08 -10.62
C LYS A 441 25.08 8.58 -10.52
N GLY A 442 24.34 9.23 -9.63
CA GLY A 442 24.56 10.61 -9.20
C GLY A 442 23.75 11.06 -7.97
N GLY A 443 22.96 10.19 -7.35
CA GLY A 443 22.09 10.52 -6.21
C GLY A 443 22.47 9.81 -4.92
N GLY A 444 23.77 9.69 -4.62
CA GLY A 444 24.26 9.01 -3.43
C GLY A 444 25.62 9.55 -2.99
N GLU A 445 25.61 10.77 -2.45
CA GLU A 445 26.48 11.24 -1.36
C GLU A 445 25.61 11.99 -0.34
#